data_AF-A0A812YI56-F1
#
_entry.id   AF-A0A812YI56-F1
#
_cell.length_a   1.000
_cell.length_b   1.000
_cell.length_c   1.000
_cell.angle_alpha   90.00
_cell.angle_beta   90.00
_cell.angle_gamma   90.00
#
_symmetry.space_group_name_H-M   'P 1'
#
loop_
_entity.id
_entity.type
_entity.pdbx_description
1 polymer ?
#
loop_
_entity_poly.entity_id
_entity_poly.type
_entity_poly.pdbx_seq_one_letter_code
_entity_poly.pdbx_strand_id
1 'polypeptide(L)'
;MAIGVKCDERQEVEMTWFKGANGQVCDSVCADNGFPDGCDKEKMAELTTNEKVAAAFKMAGYTCRSFHGARNYAGTPFSKATPNDDCAPWTAGTPASSINCNANSYGHYAPLCACK
;
A
#
# COMPACT_ATOMS: atom_id res chain seq x y z
N MET A 1 41.16 5.01 -22.90
CA MET A 1 40.46 4.68 -21.65
C MET A 1 38.99 4.97 -21.89
N ALA A 2 38.19 3.94 -22.21
CA ALA A 2 36.77 4.09 -22.46
C ALA A 2 36.04 3.45 -21.28
N ILE A 3 35.41 4.27 -20.44
CA ILE A 3 34.39 3.82 -19.51
C ILE A 3 33.06 4.05 -20.21
N GLY A 4 32.48 2.95 -20.70
CA GLY A 4 31.14 2.94 -21.27
C GLY A 4 30.11 2.97 -20.16
N VAL A 5 29.14 3.86 -20.26
CA VAL A 5 27.89 3.79 -19.53
C VAL A 5 26.79 3.73 -20.59
N LYS A 6 26.24 2.53 -20.79
CA LYS A 6 24.95 2.36 -21.45
C LYS A 6 23.89 2.68 -20.40
N CYS A 7 23.22 3.83 -20.53
CA CYS A 7 21.98 4.07 -19.81
C CYS A 7 20.84 3.38 -20.58
N ASP A 8 20.83 2.05 -20.59
CA ASP A 8 19.68 1.25 -21.02
C ASP A 8 19.69 -0.03 -20.19
N GLU A 9 19.08 0.00 -19.00
CA GLU A 9 18.51 -1.15 -18.31
C GLU A 9 17.63 -0.66 -17.15
N ARG A 10 16.33 -0.96 -17.26
CA ARG A 10 15.19 -0.56 -16.40
C ARG A 10 15.51 -0.49 -14.90
N GLN A 11 15.31 0.68 -14.29
CA GLN A 11 15.30 0.84 -12.84
C GLN A 11 14.10 0.06 -12.25
N GLU A 12 14.41 -1.01 -11.52
CA GLU A 12 13.47 -1.92 -10.88
C GLU A 12 12.83 -1.21 -9.69
N VAL A 13 11.64 -0.63 -9.92
CA VAL A 13 10.66 -0.12 -8.94
C VAL A 13 11.22 0.24 -7.56
N GLU A 14 11.57 1.51 -7.38
CA GLU A 14 11.80 2.19 -6.08
C GLU A 14 10.51 2.25 -5.25
N MET A 15 9.73 1.17 -5.19
CA MET A 15 8.48 1.11 -4.44
C MET A 15 8.70 0.39 -3.12
N THR A 16 8.39 1.06 -2.02
CA THR A 16 8.47 0.50 -0.67
C THR A 16 7.10 0.50 0.00
N TRP A 17 6.81 -0.57 0.75
CA TRP A 17 5.57 -0.69 1.51
C TRP A 17 5.71 -0.04 2.88
N PHE A 18 4.81 0.89 3.19
CA PHE A 18 4.69 1.50 4.51
C PHE A 18 3.29 1.30 5.07
N LYS A 19 3.23 0.97 6.36
CA LYS A 19 1.98 0.98 7.10
C LYS A 19 1.82 2.34 7.78
N GLY A 20 0.81 3.10 7.37
CA GLY A 20 0.43 4.33 8.03
C GLY A 20 -0.10 4.11 9.45
N ALA A 21 -0.10 5.17 10.25
CA ALA A 21 -0.83 5.21 11.50
C ALA A 21 -2.35 5.29 11.26
N ASN A 22 -3.12 5.04 12.32
CA ASN A 22 -4.57 5.11 12.27
C ASN A 22 -5.02 6.51 11.80
N GLY A 23 -5.83 6.55 10.74
CA GLY A 23 -6.37 7.79 10.17
C GLY A 23 -5.42 8.56 9.26
N GLN A 24 -4.17 8.12 9.10
CA GLN A 24 -3.27 8.71 8.10
C GLN A 24 -3.73 8.36 6.68
N VAL A 25 -3.17 9.09 5.71
CA VAL A 25 -3.40 8.93 4.27
C VAL A 25 -2.07 8.58 3.61
N CYS A 26 -2.10 7.84 2.50
CA CYS A 26 -0.88 7.34 1.88
C CYS A 26 0.04 8.44 1.36
N ASP A 27 -0.49 9.54 0.83
CA ASP A 27 0.34 10.64 0.33
C ASP A 27 1.20 11.26 1.46
N SER A 28 0.63 11.40 2.66
CA SER A 28 1.39 11.85 3.85
C SER A 28 2.43 10.82 4.25
N VAL A 29 2.06 9.54 4.32
CA VAL A 29 2.98 8.46 4.70
C VAL A 29 4.16 8.39 3.73
N CYS A 30 3.91 8.47 2.43
CA CYS A 30 4.95 8.43 1.42
C CYS A 30 5.85 9.67 1.50
N ALA A 31 5.28 10.87 1.62
CA ALA A 31 6.04 12.11 1.78
C ALA A 31 6.94 12.06 3.04
N ASP A 32 6.40 11.60 4.17
CA ASP A 32 7.13 11.48 5.45
C ASP A 32 8.30 10.48 5.35
N ASN A 33 8.22 9.51 4.42
CA ASN A 33 9.25 8.51 4.19
C ASN A 33 10.17 8.83 2.99
N GLY A 34 10.04 10.01 2.37
CA GLY A 34 10.94 10.46 1.29
C GLY A 34 10.55 10.01 -0.12
N PHE A 35 9.27 9.66 -0.33
CA PHE A 35 8.71 9.21 -1.61
C PHE A 35 7.76 10.28 -2.17
N PRO A 36 8.28 11.26 -2.95
CA PRO A 36 7.52 12.42 -3.39
C PRO A 36 6.54 12.13 -4.53
N ASP A 37 6.69 11.01 -5.24
CA ASP A 37 5.74 10.60 -6.29
C ASP A 37 4.45 9.98 -5.68
N GLY A 38 4.46 9.78 -4.36
CA GLY A 38 3.30 9.40 -3.56
C GLY A 38 3.01 7.92 -3.64
N CYS A 39 1.72 7.57 -3.66
CA CYS A 39 1.31 6.18 -3.67
C CYS A 39 1.40 5.52 -5.08
N ASP A 40 1.79 4.25 -5.13
CA ASP A 40 1.61 3.39 -6.30
C ASP A 40 0.25 2.68 -6.23
N LYS A 41 -0.72 3.25 -6.94
CA LYS A 41 -2.10 2.74 -7.02
C LYS A 41 -2.19 1.38 -7.69
N GLU A 42 -1.34 1.10 -8.68
CA GLU A 42 -1.38 -0.17 -9.40
C GLU A 42 -0.97 -1.31 -8.46
N LYS A 43 0.10 -1.09 -7.69
CA LYS A 43 0.57 -2.06 -6.70
C LYS A 43 -0.42 -2.31 -5.59
N MET A 44 -1.06 -1.25 -5.07
CA MET A 44 -2.11 -1.41 -4.06
C MET A 44 -3.34 -2.17 -4.61
N ALA A 45 -3.72 -1.92 -5.87
CA ALA A 45 -4.85 -2.58 -6.51
C ALA A 45 -4.60 -4.07 -6.83
N GLU A 46 -3.34 -4.50 -6.92
CA GLU A 46 -2.98 -5.92 -7.09
C GLU A 46 -3.27 -6.76 -5.82
N LEU A 47 -3.39 -6.13 -4.65
CA LEU A 47 -3.58 -6.78 -3.33
C LEU A 47 -5.02 -7.26 -3.10
N THR A 48 -5.51 -8.12 -4.00
CA THR A 48 -6.90 -8.56 -4.05
C THR A 48 -7.24 -9.80 -3.23
N THR A 49 -6.24 -10.37 -2.55
CA THR A 49 -6.36 -11.62 -1.78
C THR A 49 -5.71 -11.46 -0.41
N ASN A 50 -6.13 -12.28 0.55
CA ASN A 50 -5.62 -12.26 1.91
C ASN A 50 -4.11 -12.54 1.94
N GLU A 51 -3.64 -13.46 1.09
CA GLU A 51 -2.24 -13.85 0.98
C GLU A 51 -1.38 -12.67 0.48
N LYS A 52 -1.84 -11.97 -0.56
CA LYS A 52 -1.13 -10.80 -1.11
C LYS A 52 -1.07 -9.66 -0.11
N VAL A 53 -2.20 -9.30 0.50
CA VAL A 53 -2.24 -8.19 1.48
C VAL A 53 -1.41 -8.52 2.72
N ALA A 54 -1.42 -9.78 3.19
CA ALA A 54 -0.58 -10.23 4.30
C ALA A 54 0.90 -10.14 3.98
N ALA A 55 1.31 -10.57 2.78
CA ALA A 55 2.70 -10.46 2.34
C ALA A 55 3.15 -8.99 2.29
N ALA A 56 2.30 -8.10 1.77
CA ALA A 56 2.58 -6.68 1.69
C ALA A 56 2.65 -5.99 3.07
N PHE A 57 1.73 -6.29 3.98
CA PHE A 57 1.84 -5.84 5.37
C PHE A 57 3.09 -6.35 6.06
N LYS A 58 3.48 -7.61 5.82
CA LYS A 58 4.70 -8.20 6.40
C LYS A 58 5.96 -7.47 5.95
N MET A 59 6.02 -7.05 4.68
CA MET A 59 7.11 -6.20 4.17
C MET A 59 7.13 -4.84 4.88
N ALA A 60 5.97 -4.28 5.21
CA ALA A 60 5.83 -3.06 6.02
C ALA A 60 6.00 -3.27 7.54
N GLY A 61 6.49 -4.44 7.98
CA GLY A 61 6.74 -4.75 9.40
C GLY A 61 5.49 -5.08 10.22
N TYR A 62 4.36 -5.40 9.58
CA TYR A 62 3.11 -5.72 10.25
C TYR A 62 2.62 -7.13 9.92
N THR A 63 2.20 -7.89 10.93
CA THR A 63 1.58 -9.21 10.72
C THR A 63 0.07 -9.12 10.92
N CYS A 64 -0.69 -9.41 9.87
CA CYS A 64 -2.15 -9.49 9.92
C CYS A 64 -2.59 -10.56 10.93
N ARG A 65 -3.43 -10.16 11.89
CA ARG A 65 -3.97 -11.05 12.94
C ARG A 65 -5.15 -11.89 12.45
N SER A 66 -5.88 -11.35 11.49
CA SER A 66 -7.05 -11.92 10.84
C SER A 66 -7.34 -11.15 9.55
N PHE A 67 -8.38 -11.54 8.83
CA PHE A 67 -8.78 -10.89 7.59
C PHE A 67 -10.26 -10.62 7.60
N HIS A 68 -10.65 -9.56 6.92
CA HIS A 68 -12.06 -9.29 6.64
C HIS A 68 -12.29 -9.09 5.15
N GLY A 69 -13.56 -9.00 4.76
CA GLY A 69 -13.96 -8.86 3.37
C GLY A 69 -13.30 -7.66 2.66
N ALA A 70 -12.96 -7.85 1.39
CA ALA A 70 -12.31 -6.86 0.54
C ALA A 70 -13.11 -5.55 0.45
N ARG A 71 -12.38 -4.43 0.31
CA ARG A 71 -12.94 -3.08 0.25
C ARG A 71 -12.42 -2.31 -0.96
N ASN A 72 -13.14 -1.26 -1.34
CA ASN A 72 -12.82 -0.40 -2.46
C ASN A 72 -12.92 1.10 -2.14
N TYR A 73 -12.94 1.46 -0.85
CA TYR A 73 -13.01 2.84 -0.39
C TYR A 73 -11.67 3.31 0.18
N ALA A 74 -11.59 4.61 0.47
CA ALA A 74 -10.37 5.29 0.87
C ALA A 74 -9.70 4.67 2.12
N GLY A 75 -8.38 4.54 2.05
CA GLY A 75 -7.58 3.84 3.05
C GLY A 75 -7.36 2.34 2.75
N THR A 76 -8.07 1.73 1.80
CA THR A 76 -7.84 0.32 1.43
C THR A 76 -6.65 0.16 0.48
N PRO A 77 -5.75 -0.83 0.69
CA PRO A 77 -5.73 -1.84 1.76
C PRO A 77 -5.39 -1.26 3.14
N PHE A 78 -6.04 -1.74 4.21
CA PHE A 78 -5.80 -1.29 5.59
C PHE A 78 -5.77 -2.42 6.61
N SER A 79 -5.33 -2.08 7.81
CA SER A 79 -5.37 -2.88 9.03
C SER A 79 -6.19 -2.15 10.11
N LYS A 80 -7.02 -2.89 10.85
CA LYS A 80 -7.73 -2.40 12.05
C LYS A 80 -7.05 -2.83 13.36
N ALA A 81 -6.04 -3.70 13.29
CA ALA A 81 -5.39 -4.34 14.43
C ALA A 81 -6.34 -5.06 15.40
N THR A 82 -7.49 -5.53 14.92
CA THR A 82 -8.46 -6.30 15.71
C THR A 82 -8.20 -7.81 15.61
N PRO A 83 -8.64 -8.63 16.58
CA PRO A 83 -8.40 -10.07 16.54
C PRO A 83 -9.15 -10.78 15.42
N ASN A 84 -10.34 -10.31 15.01
CA ASN A 84 -11.23 -11.06 14.10
C ASN A 84 -11.45 -10.40 12.73
N ASP A 85 -10.99 -9.16 12.52
CA ASP A 85 -11.18 -8.45 11.26
C ASP A 85 -10.01 -7.49 10.99
N ASP A 86 -8.76 -7.94 11.00
CA ASP A 86 -7.62 -7.04 10.93
C ASP A 86 -7.39 -6.44 9.54
N CYS A 87 -6.93 -7.25 8.58
CA CYS A 87 -6.47 -6.78 7.28
C CYS A 87 -7.56 -6.87 6.20
N ALA A 88 -7.68 -5.82 5.39
CA ALA A 88 -8.59 -5.72 4.26
C ALA A 88 -7.83 -5.73 2.92
N PRO A 89 -8.04 -6.73 2.05
CA PRO A 89 -7.55 -6.63 0.67
C PRO A 89 -8.39 -5.64 -0.15
N TRP A 90 -7.87 -5.26 -1.31
CA TRP A 90 -8.60 -4.48 -2.31
C TRP A 90 -9.64 -5.34 -3.03
N THR A 91 -10.81 -4.79 -3.36
CA THR A 91 -11.86 -5.53 -4.09
C THR A 91 -11.41 -5.85 -5.51
N ALA A 92 -11.28 -7.15 -5.81
CA ALA A 92 -10.93 -7.63 -7.15
C ALA A 92 -11.85 -7.05 -8.23
N GLY A 93 -11.28 -6.66 -9.36
CA GLY A 93 -12.01 -6.03 -10.47
C GLY A 93 -12.28 -4.53 -10.30
N THR A 94 -11.98 -3.94 -9.13
CA THR A 94 -12.02 -2.48 -8.97
C THR A 94 -10.75 -1.87 -9.56
N PRO A 95 -10.85 -0.86 -10.45
CA PRO A 95 -9.69 -0.29 -11.12
C PRO A 95 -8.74 0.42 -10.15
N ALA A 96 -7.45 0.42 -10.49
CA ALA A 96 -6.41 1.12 -9.72
C ALA A 96 -6.69 2.62 -9.59
N SER A 97 -7.37 3.24 -10.56
CA SER A 97 -7.79 4.65 -10.48
C SER A 97 -8.71 4.96 -9.29
N SER A 98 -9.41 3.97 -8.75
CA SER A 98 -10.26 4.11 -7.55
C SER A 98 -9.48 4.03 -6.24
N ILE A 99 -8.20 3.64 -6.25
CA ILE A 99 -7.34 3.74 -5.06
C ILE A 99 -7.21 5.23 -4.71
N ASN A 100 -7.55 5.53 -3.45
CA ASN A 100 -7.49 6.87 -2.91
C ASN A 100 -6.30 6.98 -1.94
N CYS A 101 -5.38 7.88 -2.24
CA CYS A 101 -4.16 8.07 -1.48
C CYS A 101 -4.15 9.32 -0.62
N ASN A 102 -5.08 10.24 -0.85
CA ASN A 102 -5.22 11.49 -0.13
C ASN A 102 -6.31 11.45 0.95
N ALA A 103 -6.99 10.31 1.13
CA ALA A 103 -8.05 10.14 2.11
C ALA A 103 -8.00 8.75 2.76
N ASN A 104 -8.59 8.70 3.95
CA ASN A 104 -8.86 7.49 4.70
C ASN A 104 -10.26 7.63 5.30
N SER A 105 -11.16 6.70 4.98
CA SER A 105 -12.57 6.83 5.36
C SER A 105 -12.79 6.75 6.88
N TYR A 106 -11.84 6.20 7.64
CA TYR A 106 -12.01 6.01 9.07
C TYR A 106 -10.72 6.29 9.84
N GLY A 107 -10.82 7.09 10.91
CA GLY A 107 -9.69 7.45 11.76
C GLY A 107 -9.04 6.29 12.52
N HIS A 108 -9.64 5.11 12.53
CA HIS A 108 -9.10 3.91 13.18
C HIS A 108 -8.53 2.88 12.20
N TYR A 109 -8.45 3.22 10.90
CA TYR A 109 -7.83 2.37 9.88
C TYR A 109 -6.40 2.80 9.64
N ALA A 110 -5.47 1.85 9.68
CA ALA A 110 -4.08 2.04 9.30
C ALA A 110 -3.88 1.60 7.84
N PRO A 111 -3.72 2.52 6.88
CA PRO A 111 -3.57 2.16 5.48
C PRO A 111 -2.21 1.49 5.22
N LEU A 112 -2.17 0.61 4.23
CA LEU A 112 -0.94 0.07 3.65
C LEU A 112 -0.67 0.77 2.32
N CYS A 113 0.47 1.44 2.25
CA CYS A 113 0.80 2.34 1.17
C CYS A 113 2.02 1.79 0.43
N ALA A 114 1.86 1.56 -0.87
CA ALA A 114 3.00 1.40 -1.77
C ALA A 114 3.51 2.81 -2.08
N CYS A 115 4.73 3.16 -1.70
CA CYS A 115 5.28 4.50 -1.90
C CYS A 115 6.39 4.48 -2.95
N LYS A 116 6.36 5.44 -3.88
CA LYS A 116 7.34 5.62 -4.96
C LYS A 116 7.86 7.06 -5.03
#